data_AF-A0A3A9AXK3-F1
#
_entry.id   AF-A0A3A9AXK3-F1
#
_cell.length_a   1.000
_cell.length_b   1.000
_cell.length_c   1.000
_cell.angle_alpha   90.00
_cell.angle_beta   90.00
_cell.angle_gamma   90.00
#
_symmetry.space_group_name_H-M   'P 1'
#
loop_
_entity.id
_entity.type
_entity.pdbx_description
1 polymer ?
#
loop_
_entity_poly.entity_id
_entity_poly.type
_entity_poly.pdbx_seq_one_letter_code
_entity_poly.pdbx_strand_id
1 'polypeptide(L)'
;MGRIIKNAVLTVIILTLGICTALLVYLHFFVSGDSDFTGEWVANPDVSQQAAVTALDWLKDIEAVSVSLEDMEIYMQNLTIQISLTMEQSGGLKGTFRCDILPEDYDALRQTAYEGFAAGFRELLGERLRMAGYTGDTSQEGVEALVAESFGMPTVSYLMSYGPALIPSIEELQAQYAGSGTYEVREDILVRQFEAGGASVIKEEYYIRKGESLILLKEAGTGSYDSFFGQYPIVYTLKK
;
A
#
# COMPACT_ATOMS: atom_id res chain seq x y z
N MET A 1 -50.94 45.21 17.77
CA MET A 1 -49.55 44.71 17.88
C MET A 1 -49.44 43.19 18.08
N GLY A 2 -50.22 42.54 18.96
CA GLY A 2 -50.05 41.10 19.26
C GLY A 2 -50.22 40.11 18.09
N ARG A 3 -51.01 40.44 17.06
CA ARG A 3 -51.23 39.58 15.88
C ARG A 3 -50.03 39.57 14.92
N ILE A 4 -49.35 40.70 14.76
CA ILE A 4 -48.15 40.83 13.92
C ILE A 4 -46.98 40.09 14.58
N ILE A 5 -46.83 40.24 15.91
CA ILE A 5 -45.80 39.53 16.68
C ILE A 5 -46.04 38.01 16.66
N LYS A 6 -47.29 37.55 16.82
CA LYS A 6 -47.64 36.12 16.70
C LYS A 6 -47.32 35.55 15.31
N ASN A 7 -47.64 36.29 14.26
CA ASN A 7 -47.36 35.85 12.89
C ASN A 7 -45.85 35.80 12.63
N ALA A 8 -45.08 36.78 13.10
CA ALA A 8 -43.62 36.79 12.97
C ALA A 8 -42.97 35.60 13.69
N VAL A 9 -43.42 35.30 14.93
CA VAL A 9 -42.94 34.13 15.69
C VAL A 9 -43.28 32.82 14.97
N LEU A 10 -44.49 32.70 14.43
CA LEU A 10 -44.90 31.51 13.68
C LEU A 10 -44.05 31.30 12.42
N THR A 11 -43.76 32.38 11.68
CA THR A 11 -42.91 32.32 10.48
C THR A 11 -41.48 31.90 10.81
N VAL A 12 -40.89 32.43 11.89
CA VAL A 12 -39.54 32.04 12.33
C VAL A 12 -39.51 30.55 12.71
N ILE A 13 -40.51 30.06 13.46
CA ILE A 13 -40.61 28.64 13.83
C ILE A 13 -40.67 27.74 12.60
N ILE A 14 -41.49 28.09 11.60
CA ILE A 14 -41.61 27.30 10.37
C ILE A 14 -40.30 27.29 9.59
N LEU A 15 -39.60 28.43 9.50
CA LEU A 15 -38.30 28.51 8.83
C LEU A 15 -37.23 27.69 9.55
N THR A 16 -37.14 27.80 10.88
CA THR A 16 -36.21 26.97 11.66
C THR A 16 -36.54 25.49 11.55
N LEU A 17 -37.83 25.13 11.55
CA LEU A 17 -38.26 23.74 11.39
C LEU A 17 -37.88 23.22 9.99
N GLY A 18 -38.12 24.01 8.94
CA GLY A 18 -37.72 23.67 7.58
C GLY A 18 -36.21 23.47 7.43
N ILE A 19 -35.41 24.35 8.05
CA ILE A 19 -33.94 24.22 8.06
C ILE A 19 -33.51 22.97 8.84
N CYS A 20 -34.08 22.72 10.02
CA CYS A 20 -33.79 21.52 10.80
C CYS A 20 -34.18 20.24 10.04
N THR A 21 -35.34 20.22 9.37
CA THR A 21 -35.76 19.08 8.56
C THR A 21 -34.85 18.88 7.36
N ALA A 22 -34.43 19.95 6.67
CA ALA A 22 -33.46 19.85 5.57
C ALA A 22 -32.10 19.32 6.05
N LEU A 23 -31.61 19.79 7.20
CA LEU A 23 -30.39 19.28 7.85
C LEU A 23 -30.52 17.82 8.26
N LEU A 24 -31.65 17.41 8.84
CA LEU A 24 -31.90 16.03 9.22
C LEU A 24 -32.00 15.11 8.00
N VAL A 25 -32.62 15.56 6.91
CA VAL A 25 -32.64 14.79 5.64
C VAL A 25 -31.23 14.68 5.07
N TYR A 26 -30.44 15.76 5.09
CA TYR A 26 -29.05 15.74 4.64
C TYR A 26 -28.20 14.76 5.47
N LEU A 27 -28.26 14.85 6.80
CA LEU A 27 -27.55 13.93 7.70
C LEU A 27 -28.07 12.49 7.55
N HIS A 28 -29.37 12.28 7.45
CA HIS A 28 -29.93 10.93 7.47
C HIS A 28 -29.89 10.21 6.12
N PHE A 29 -29.86 10.92 4.98
CA PHE A 29 -29.79 10.29 3.67
C PHE A 29 -28.43 10.44 2.98
N PHE A 30 -27.73 11.57 3.16
CA PHE A 30 -26.47 11.81 2.46
C PHE A 30 -25.24 11.42 3.28
N VAL A 31 -25.29 11.44 4.61
CA VAL A 31 -24.19 10.91 5.44
C VAL A 31 -24.32 9.38 5.62
N SER A 32 -25.55 8.86 5.62
CA SER A 32 -25.81 7.41 5.78
C SER A 32 -25.50 6.55 4.56
N GLY A 33 -25.24 7.15 3.38
CA GLY A 33 -24.86 6.41 2.17
C GLY A 33 -23.43 5.85 2.20
N ASP A 34 -22.60 6.29 3.15
CA ASP A 34 -21.19 5.88 3.30
C ASP A 34 -21.00 4.70 4.28
N SER A 35 -22.08 4.04 4.73
CA SER A 35 -21.99 3.01 5.77
C SER A 35 -21.88 1.56 5.27
N ASP A 36 -22.06 1.29 3.97
CA ASP A 36 -22.07 -0.08 3.42
C ASP A 36 -20.69 -0.52 2.95
N PHE A 37 -19.90 -1.18 3.79
CA PHE A 37 -18.52 -1.58 3.44
C PHE A 37 -18.45 -2.74 2.44
N THR A 38 -19.59 -3.25 1.99
CA THR A 38 -19.64 -4.44 1.13
C THR A 38 -18.93 -4.19 -0.19
N GLY A 39 -18.06 -5.13 -0.57
CA GLY A 39 -17.40 -5.13 -1.86
C GLY A 39 -15.97 -5.65 -1.82
N GLU A 40 -15.38 -5.72 -3.00
CA GLU A 40 -13.96 -5.99 -3.20
C GLU A 40 -13.19 -4.66 -3.25
N TRP A 41 -12.25 -4.50 -2.35
CA TRP A 41 -11.41 -3.31 -2.21
C TRP A 41 -9.98 -3.67 -2.55
N VAL A 42 -9.29 -2.80 -3.28
CA VAL A 42 -7.89 -3.02 -3.67
C VAL A 42 -7.03 -1.85 -3.21
N ALA A 43 -5.93 -2.15 -2.52
CA ALA A 43 -4.87 -1.19 -2.24
C ALA A 43 -3.63 -1.55 -3.06
N ASN A 44 -2.93 -0.53 -3.55
CA ASN A 44 -1.71 -0.68 -4.35
C ASN A 44 -0.58 0.17 -3.74
N PRO A 45 -0.11 -0.12 -2.51
CA PRO A 45 1.05 0.56 -1.94
C PRO A 45 2.26 0.49 -2.87
N ASP A 46 2.87 1.67 -3.07
CA ASP A 46 4.06 1.84 -3.91
C ASP A 46 5.32 1.59 -3.10
N VAL A 47 6.11 0.61 -3.53
CA VAL A 47 7.41 0.25 -2.93
C VAL A 47 8.60 0.60 -3.83
N SER A 48 8.36 1.32 -4.94
CA SER A 48 9.36 1.76 -5.91
C SER A 48 10.52 2.52 -5.25
N GLN A 49 10.19 3.55 -4.46
CA GLN A 49 11.20 4.36 -3.78
C GLN A 49 12.00 3.55 -2.76
N GLN A 50 11.33 2.66 -2.03
CA GLN A 50 12.00 1.79 -1.07
C GLN A 50 12.97 0.85 -1.77
N ALA A 51 12.56 0.22 -2.86
CA ALA A 51 13.41 -0.65 -3.65
C ALA A 51 14.62 0.14 -4.22
N ALA A 52 14.41 1.37 -4.70
CA ALA A 52 15.47 2.26 -5.17
C ALA A 52 16.49 2.59 -4.08
N VAL A 53 16.03 2.95 -2.88
CA VAL A 53 16.90 3.24 -1.74
C VAL A 53 17.69 2.01 -1.32
N THR A 54 17.03 0.85 -1.18
CA THR A 54 17.67 -0.41 -0.80
C THR A 54 18.72 -0.86 -1.83
N ALA A 55 18.39 -0.77 -3.12
CA ALA A 55 19.32 -1.07 -4.20
C ALA A 55 20.52 -0.12 -4.19
N LEU A 56 20.28 1.19 -4.03
CA LEU A 56 21.32 2.20 -3.98
C LEU A 56 22.26 1.97 -2.78
N ASP A 57 21.72 1.65 -1.61
CA ASP A 57 22.49 1.38 -0.40
C ASP A 57 23.44 0.20 -0.62
N TRP A 58 22.91 -0.90 -1.16
CA TRP A 58 23.72 -2.08 -1.49
C TRP A 58 24.79 -1.80 -2.56
N LEU A 59 24.48 -0.98 -3.58
CA LEU A 59 25.45 -0.60 -4.61
C LEU A 59 26.56 0.31 -4.08
N LYS A 60 26.27 1.19 -3.10
CA LYS A 60 27.27 2.07 -2.48
C LYS A 60 28.37 1.29 -1.78
N ASP A 61 28.01 0.17 -1.16
CA ASP A 61 28.97 -0.73 -0.50
C ASP A 61 29.97 -1.37 -1.50
N ILE A 62 29.68 -1.35 -2.80
CA ILE A 62 30.54 -1.92 -3.85
C ILE A 62 31.61 -0.92 -4.34
N GLU A 63 31.88 0.14 -3.55
CA GLU A 63 32.91 1.20 -3.68
C GLU A 63 33.54 1.34 -5.07
N ALA A 64 33.00 2.22 -5.93
CA ALA A 64 33.75 2.92 -6.99
C ALA A 64 32.90 3.81 -7.92
N VAL A 65 31.55 3.78 -7.87
CA VAL A 65 30.70 4.50 -8.84
C VAL A 65 29.75 5.45 -8.14
N SER A 66 29.73 6.72 -8.57
CA SER A 66 28.76 7.72 -8.11
C SER A 66 27.41 7.46 -8.77
N VAL A 67 26.55 6.74 -8.07
CA VAL A 67 25.15 6.51 -8.48
C VAL A 67 24.26 7.37 -7.60
N SER A 68 23.35 8.12 -8.20
CA SER A 68 22.35 8.90 -7.46
C SER A 68 21.09 8.08 -7.19
N LEU A 69 20.24 8.56 -6.27
CA LEU A 69 18.93 7.96 -6.06
C LEU A 69 18.06 8.10 -7.32
N GLU A 70 18.14 9.23 -8.01
CA GLU A 70 17.40 9.51 -9.24
C GLU A 70 17.75 8.49 -10.34
N ASP A 71 19.03 8.10 -10.45
CA ASP A 71 19.45 7.06 -11.38
C ASP A 71 18.83 5.70 -11.02
N MET A 72 18.76 5.36 -9.73
CA MET A 72 18.18 4.10 -9.27
C MET A 72 16.65 4.06 -9.37
N GLU A 73 15.98 5.19 -9.20
CA GLU A 73 14.53 5.31 -9.36
C GLU A 73 14.09 5.01 -10.81
N ILE A 74 14.94 5.24 -11.81
CA ILE A 74 14.65 4.88 -13.22
C ILE A 74 14.49 3.36 -13.38
N TYR A 75 15.28 2.58 -12.64
CA TYR A 75 15.23 1.11 -12.72
C TYR A 75 14.16 0.49 -11.81
N MET A 76 13.64 1.24 -10.83
CA MET A 76 12.74 0.73 -9.78
C MET A 76 11.35 1.32 -9.89
N GLN A 77 10.80 1.41 -11.11
CA GLN A 77 9.49 2.02 -11.34
C GLN A 77 8.36 1.01 -11.33
N ASN A 78 7.16 1.49 -10.99
CA ASN A 78 5.91 0.74 -11.05
C ASN A 78 5.93 -0.51 -10.16
N LEU A 79 6.63 -0.45 -9.03
CA LEU A 79 6.65 -1.54 -8.07
C LEU A 79 5.52 -1.33 -7.05
N THR A 80 4.33 -1.83 -7.38
CA THR A 80 3.14 -1.73 -6.51
C THR A 80 2.69 -3.09 -6.03
N ILE A 81 2.51 -3.24 -4.72
CA ILE A 81 1.99 -4.48 -4.14
C ILE A 81 0.47 -4.42 -4.16
N GLN A 82 -0.18 -5.41 -4.76
CA GLN A 82 -1.64 -5.49 -4.75
C GLN A 82 -2.13 -6.19 -3.48
N ILE A 83 -2.94 -5.50 -2.69
CA ILE A 83 -3.60 -6.02 -1.50
C ILE A 83 -5.10 -6.04 -1.76
N SER A 84 -5.71 -7.22 -1.68
CA SER A 84 -7.15 -7.39 -1.86
C SER A 84 -7.84 -7.50 -0.51
N LEU A 85 -8.91 -6.73 -0.31
CA LEU A 85 -9.74 -6.73 0.89
C LEU A 85 -11.20 -6.92 0.45
N THR A 86 -11.78 -8.07 0.75
CA THR A 86 -13.21 -8.32 0.56
C THR A 86 -13.92 -8.07 1.88
N MET A 87 -15.00 -7.29 1.84
CA MET A 87 -15.86 -7.05 3.00
C MET A 87 -17.29 -7.43 2.66
N GLU A 88 -17.96 -8.11 3.59
CA GLU A 88 -19.37 -8.52 3.46
C GLU A 88 -20.13 -8.06 4.71
N GLN A 89 -21.13 -7.21 4.53
CA GLN A 89 -21.92 -6.70 5.65
C GLN A 89 -22.99 -7.72 6.07
N SER A 90 -23.00 -8.11 7.35
CA SER A 90 -23.98 -9.05 7.90
C SER A 90 -25.10 -8.37 8.71
N GLY A 91 -24.95 -7.08 9.03
CA GLY A 91 -26.05 -6.23 9.49
C GLY A 91 -25.62 -5.08 10.38
N GLY A 92 -26.10 -3.86 10.13
CA GLY A 92 -25.57 -2.66 10.80
C GLY A 92 -24.09 -2.43 10.43
N LEU A 93 -23.32 -1.74 11.25
CA LEU A 93 -21.92 -1.42 10.99
C LEU A 93 -20.94 -2.59 11.26
N LYS A 94 -21.31 -3.82 10.88
CA LYS A 94 -20.52 -5.02 11.11
C LYS A 94 -20.68 -6.05 10.00
N GLY A 95 -19.70 -6.94 9.90
CA GLY A 95 -19.65 -7.94 8.86
C GLY A 95 -18.46 -8.87 8.98
N THR A 96 -18.18 -9.58 7.90
CA THR A 96 -16.98 -10.39 7.72
C THR A 96 -16.04 -9.69 6.76
N PHE A 97 -14.73 -9.93 6.93
CA PHE A 97 -13.72 -9.48 5.98
C PHE A 97 -12.75 -10.60 5.66
N ARG A 98 -12.13 -10.49 4.51
CA ARG A 98 -11.02 -11.33 4.09
C ARG A 98 -10.00 -10.45 3.37
N CYS A 99 -8.75 -10.54 3.77
CA CYS A 99 -7.64 -9.84 3.15
C CYS A 99 -6.64 -10.87 2.65
N ASP A 100 -6.19 -10.72 1.41
CA ASP A 100 -5.24 -11.61 0.78
C ASP A 100 -4.26 -10.82 -0.09
N ILE A 101 -3.07 -11.39 -0.24
CA ILE A 101 -2.07 -10.99 -1.23
C ILE A 101 -1.86 -12.21 -2.12
N LEU A 102 -2.07 -12.04 -3.41
CA LEU A 102 -1.94 -13.13 -4.37
C LEU A 102 -0.44 -13.43 -4.58
N PRO A 103 0.01 -14.69 -4.35
CA PRO A 103 1.42 -15.05 -4.53
C PRO A 103 1.92 -14.83 -5.96
N GLU A 104 1.06 -15.04 -6.96
CA GLU A 104 1.39 -14.83 -8.38
C GLU A 104 1.71 -13.37 -8.69
N ASP A 105 0.90 -12.44 -8.16
CA ASP A 105 1.12 -10.99 -8.31
C ASP A 105 2.42 -10.57 -7.61
N TYR A 106 2.68 -11.14 -6.43
CA TYR A 106 3.91 -10.89 -5.69
C TYR A 106 5.15 -11.42 -6.42
N ASP A 107 5.11 -12.63 -6.96
CA ASP A 107 6.26 -13.23 -7.67
C ASP A 107 6.59 -12.44 -8.95
N ALA A 108 5.57 -12.00 -9.69
CA ALA A 108 5.74 -11.16 -10.88
C ALA A 108 6.34 -9.78 -10.51
N LEU A 109 5.87 -9.18 -9.42
CA LEU A 109 6.41 -7.93 -8.89
C LEU A 109 7.88 -8.10 -8.46
N ARG A 110 8.18 -9.18 -7.71
CA ARG A 110 9.54 -9.51 -7.27
C ARG A 110 10.46 -9.67 -8.46
N GLN A 111 10.04 -10.42 -9.47
CA GLN A 111 10.80 -10.59 -10.70
C GLN A 111 11.09 -9.24 -11.37
N THR A 112 10.06 -8.39 -11.52
CA THR A 112 10.19 -7.05 -12.12
C THR A 112 11.20 -6.18 -11.36
N ALA A 113 11.16 -6.19 -10.02
CA ALA A 113 12.10 -5.43 -9.19
C ALA A 113 13.56 -5.87 -9.43
N TYR A 114 13.82 -7.18 -9.49
CA TYR A 114 15.17 -7.70 -9.72
C TYR A 114 15.64 -7.58 -11.16
N GLU A 115 14.75 -7.60 -12.15
CA GLU A 115 15.08 -7.30 -13.55
C GLU A 115 15.51 -5.85 -13.73
N GLY A 116 14.77 -4.91 -13.12
CA GLY A 116 15.15 -3.51 -13.04
C GLY A 116 16.51 -3.35 -12.38
N PHE A 117 16.71 -3.98 -11.22
CA PHE A 117 17.98 -3.94 -10.51
C PHE A 117 19.15 -4.49 -11.32
N ALA A 118 18.95 -5.61 -12.01
CA ALA A 118 19.97 -6.24 -12.84
C ALA A 118 20.37 -5.34 -14.02
N ALA A 119 19.42 -4.60 -14.62
CA ALA A 119 19.73 -3.64 -15.67
C ALA A 119 20.66 -2.53 -15.17
N GLY A 120 20.33 -1.91 -14.03
CA GLY A 120 21.18 -0.89 -13.40
C GLY A 120 22.55 -1.45 -12.98
N PHE A 121 22.56 -2.62 -12.34
CA PHE A 121 23.80 -3.29 -11.92
C PHE A 121 24.75 -3.54 -13.10
N ARG A 122 24.24 -4.06 -14.22
CA ARG A 122 25.05 -4.34 -15.42
C ARG A 122 25.58 -3.07 -16.08
N GLU A 123 24.80 -1.99 -16.07
CA GLU A 123 25.25 -0.71 -16.60
C GLU A 123 26.47 -0.18 -15.81
N LEU A 124 26.36 -0.22 -14.49
CA LEU A 124 27.41 0.21 -13.58
C LEU A 124 28.65 -0.68 -13.67
N LEU A 125 28.45 -2.00 -13.77
CA LEU A 125 29.54 -2.95 -13.93
C LEU A 125 30.24 -2.78 -15.28
N GLY A 126 29.49 -2.56 -16.37
CA GLY A 126 30.05 -2.29 -17.70
C GLY A 126 30.89 -1.01 -17.71
N GLU A 127 30.38 0.07 -17.11
CA GLU A 127 31.12 1.32 -16.96
C GLU A 127 32.40 1.13 -16.14
N ARG A 128 32.33 0.38 -15.03
CA ARG A 128 33.50 0.07 -14.21
C ARG A 128 34.54 -0.75 -14.99
N LEU A 129 34.12 -1.78 -15.72
CA LEU A 129 35.01 -2.59 -16.56
C LEU A 129 35.72 -1.70 -17.59
N ARG A 130 34.98 -0.80 -18.24
CA ARG A 130 35.52 0.18 -19.17
C ARG A 130 36.55 1.10 -18.51
N MET A 131 36.26 1.63 -17.33
CA MET A 131 37.19 2.48 -16.56
C MET A 131 38.45 1.72 -16.10
N ALA A 132 38.32 0.42 -15.81
CA ALA A 132 39.44 -0.46 -15.46
C ALA A 132 40.28 -0.91 -16.67
N GLY A 133 39.93 -0.47 -17.89
CA GLY A 133 40.64 -0.82 -19.12
C GLY A 133 40.35 -2.24 -19.62
N TYR A 134 39.22 -2.84 -19.22
CA TYR A 134 38.76 -4.10 -19.79
C TYR A 134 38.49 -3.91 -21.30
N THR A 135 39.05 -4.80 -22.11
CA THR A 135 38.99 -4.71 -23.58
C THR A 135 37.88 -5.54 -24.20
N GLY A 136 37.13 -6.29 -23.39
CA GLY A 136 35.98 -7.08 -23.86
C GLY A 136 34.73 -6.22 -24.03
N ASP A 137 33.62 -6.87 -24.38
CA ASP A 137 32.33 -6.20 -24.52
C ASP A 137 31.80 -5.74 -23.15
N THR A 138 31.55 -4.44 -23.01
CA THR A 138 30.97 -3.81 -21.81
C THR A 138 29.52 -3.38 -22.03
N SER A 139 28.87 -3.84 -23.09
CA SER A 139 27.42 -3.71 -23.29
C SER A 139 26.63 -4.48 -22.22
N GLN A 140 25.33 -4.21 -22.09
CA GLN A 140 24.45 -4.95 -21.17
C GLN A 140 24.51 -6.45 -21.42
N GLU A 141 24.49 -6.87 -22.68
CA GLU A 141 24.57 -8.28 -23.09
C GLU A 141 25.96 -8.87 -22.83
N GLY A 142 27.03 -8.11 -23.11
CA GLY A 142 28.40 -8.53 -22.84
C GLY A 142 28.67 -8.74 -21.36
N VAL A 143 28.16 -7.83 -20.52
CA VAL A 143 28.25 -7.93 -19.06
C VAL A 143 27.40 -9.08 -18.54
N GLU A 144 26.19 -9.30 -19.06
CA GLU A 144 25.36 -10.46 -18.71
C GLU A 144 26.10 -11.78 -19.01
N ALA A 145 26.69 -11.89 -20.21
CA ALA A 145 27.46 -13.08 -20.59
C ALA A 145 28.65 -13.29 -19.66
N LEU A 146 29.37 -12.22 -19.29
CA LEU A 146 30.48 -12.29 -18.36
C LEU A 146 30.05 -12.72 -16.95
N VAL A 147 28.92 -12.21 -16.46
CA VAL A 147 28.34 -12.62 -15.16
C VAL A 147 27.92 -14.09 -15.21
N ALA A 148 27.24 -14.52 -16.28
CA ALA A 148 26.81 -15.90 -16.45
C ALA A 148 28.02 -16.87 -16.54
N GLU A 149 29.10 -16.48 -17.23
CA GLU A 149 30.33 -17.26 -17.29
C GLU A 149 31.06 -17.30 -15.94
N SER A 150 31.12 -16.18 -15.23
CA SER A 150 31.89 -16.05 -13.97
C SER A 150 31.20 -16.68 -12.77
N PHE A 151 29.88 -16.52 -12.67
CA PHE A 151 29.07 -16.97 -11.53
C PHE A 151 28.23 -18.20 -11.84
N GLY A 152 28.17 -18.64 -13.10
CA GLY A 152 27.38 -19.81 -13.52
C GLY A 152 25.88 -19.58 -13.52
N MET A 153 25.41 -18.33 -13.42
CA MET A 153 24.00 -17.97 -13.39
C MET A 153 23.74 -16.56 -13.93
N PRO A 154 22.52 -16.28 -14.43
CA PRO A 154 22.13 -14.95 -14.88
C PRO A 154 22.23 -13.90 -13.77
N THR A 155 22.42 -12.63 -14.14
CA THR A 155 22.53 -11.51 -13.19
C THR A 155 21.31 -11.43 -12.27
N VAL A 156 20.11 -11.59 -12.81
CA VAL A 156 18.86 -11.56 -12.04
C VAL A 156 18.86 -12.65 -10.96
N SER A 157 19.19 -13.90 -11.32
CA SER A 157 19.25 -15.01 -10.38
C SER A 157 20.32 -14.83 -9.30
N TYR A 158 21.46 -14.27 -9.67
CA TYR A 158 22.51 -13.90 -8.73
C TYR A 158 22.01 -12.87 -7.71
N LEU A 159 21.40 -11.77 -8.18
CA LEU A 159 20.90 -10.71 -7.30
C LEU A 159 19.72 -11.18 -6.44
N MET A 160 18.83 -12.04 -6.95
CA MET A 160 17.75 -12.62 -6.15
C MET A 160 18.24 -13.52 -5.01
N SER A 161 19.46 -14.07 -5.14
CA SER A 161 20.03 -15.03 -4.18
C SER A 161 21.00 -14.37 -3.19
N TYR A 162 21.74 -13.35 -3.64
CA TYR A 162 22.84 -12.73 -2.88
C TYR A 162 22.71 -11.21 -2.74
N GLY A 163 21.77 -10.58 -3.45
CA GLY A 163 21.48 -9.17 -3.37
C GLY A 163 20.61 -8.80 -2.16
N PRO A 164 20.26 -7.51 -2.02
CA PRO A 164 19.45 -7.04 -0.91
C PRO A 164 17.97 -7.38 -1.12
N ALA A 165 17.20 -7.45 -0.04
CA ALA A 165 15.75 -7.60 -0.11
C ALA A 165 15.09 -6.30 -0.61
N LEU A 166 14.95 -6.16 -1.94
CA LEU A 166 14.41 -4.95 -2.59
C LEU A 166 12.98 -4.60 -2.17
N ILE A 167 12.15 -5.63 -2.00
CA ILE A 167 10.76 -5.52 -1.57
C ILE A 167 10.54 -6.41 -0.33
N PRO A 168 9.56 -6.08 0.54
CA PRO A 168 9.20 -6.92 1.68
C PRO A 168 8.89 -8.35 1.26
N SER A 169 9.17 -9.31 2.13
CA SER A 169 8.88 -10.72 1.87
C SER A 169 7.36 -10.96 1.83
N ILE A 170 6.92 -12.00 1.10
CA ILE A 170 5.50 -12.37 1.08
C ILE A 170 5.01 -12.75 2.48
N GLU A 171 5.86 -13.37 3.30
CA GLU A 171 5.54 -13.72 4.68
C GLU A 171 5.34 -12.47 5.55
N GLU A 172 6.18 -11.44 5.38
CA GLU A 172 6.04 -10.15 6.07
C GLU A 172 4.72 -9.46 5.67
N LEU A 173 4.41 -9.44 4.37
CA LEU A 173 3.18 -8.86 3.87
C LEU A 173 1.95 -9.66 4.32
N GLN A 174 2.01 -10.99 4.32
CA GLN A 174 0.94 -11.85 4.80
C GLN A 174 0.72 -11.68 6.30
N ALA A 175 1.79 -11.58 7.10
CA ALA A 175 1.68 -11.33 8.53
C ALA A 175 1.04 -9.97 8.85
N GLN A 176 1.24 -8.98 7.98
CA GLN A 176 0.72 -7.62 8.18
C GLN A 176 -0.72 -7.43 7.66
N TYR A 177 -1.04 -8.02 6.51
CA TYR A 177 -2.28 -7.75 5.79
C TYR A 177 -3.21 -8.95 5.71
N ALA A 178 -2.67 -10.15 5.49
CA ALA A 178 -3.50 -11.30 5.17
C ALA A 178 -4.26 -11.83 6.39
N GLY A 179 -5.45 -12.34 6.13
CA GLY A 179 -6.29 -12.96 7.15
C GLY A 179 -7.76 -12.66 6.96
N SER A 180 -8.60 -13.37 7.71
CA SER A 180 -10.06 -13.23 7.66
C SER A 180 -10.63 -13.10 9.05
N GLY A 181 -11.85 -12.59 9.13
CA GLY A 181 -12.62 -12.62 10.37
C GLY A 181 -13.79 -11.67 10.31
N THR A 182 -14.08 -11.01 11.43
CA THR A 182 -15.21 -10.11 11.56
C THR A 182 -14.77 -8.67 11.75
N TYR A 183 -15.55 -7.72 11.25
CA TYR A 183 -15.33 -6.31 11.49
C TYR A 183 -16.54 -5.66 12.17
N GLU A 184 -16.27 -4.63 12.95
CA GLU A 184 -17.25 -3.72 13.53
C GLU A 184 -16.75 -2.29 13.39
N VAL A 185 -17.61 -1.36 13.00
CA VAL A 185 -17.30 0.06 12.95
C VAL A 185 -17.91 0.76 14.16
N ARG A 186 -17.07 1.45 14.92
CA ARG A 186 -17.41 2.24 16.10
C ARG A 186 -17.00 3.68 15.84
N GLU A 187 -17.97 4.54 15.58
CA GLU A 187 -17.71 5.95 15.23
C GLU A 187 -16.78 6.08 14.00
N ASP A 188 -15.52 6.48 14.19
CA ASP A 188 -14.49 6.65 13.17
C ASP A 188 -13.42 5.53 13.18
N ILE A 189 -13.67 4.44 13.93
CA ILE A 189 -12.75 3.32 14.11
C ILE A 189 -13.32 2.06 13.47
N LEU A 190 -12.54 1.45 12.57
CA LEU A 190 -12.77 0.11 12.05
C LEU A 190 -12.04 -0.90 12.94
N VAL A 191 -12.80 -1.73 13.63
CA VAL A 191 -12.29 -2.81 14.49
C VAL A 191 -12.34 -4.11 13.69
N ARG A 192 -11.18 -4.69 13.37
CA ARG A 192 -11.04 -5.97 12.68
C ARG A 192 -10.60 -7.06 13.66
N GLN A 193 -11.41 -8.08 13.82
CA GLN A 193 -11.13 -9.25 14.65
C GLN A 193 -10.81 -10.45 13.75
N PHE A 194 -9.57 -10.95 13.81
CA PHE A 194 -9.07 -12.04 12.98
C PHE A 194 -9.42 -13.42 13.55
N GLU A 195 -9.68 -14.39 12.68
CA GLU A 195 -9.92 -15.79 13.03
C GLU A 195 -8.58 -16.56 13.08
N ALA A 196 -8.20 -17.03 14.29
CA ALA A 196 -7.10 -17.93 14.68
C ALA A 196 -5.77 -17.33 15.23
N GLY A 197 -5.40 -17.79 16.44
CA GLY A 197 -4.02 -18.28 16.70
C GLY A 197 -3.15 -17.67 17.81
N GLY A 198 -3.36 -16.42 18.25
CA GLY A 198 -2.47 -15.78 19.25
C GLY A 198 -2.86 -14.34 19.59
N ALA A 199 -2.25 -13.75 20.62
CA ALA A 199 -2.71 -12.56 21.36
C ALA A 199 -2.82 -11.20 20.62
N SER A 200 -2.69 -11.15 19.28
CA SER A 200 -2.91 -9.93 18.47
C SER A 200 -4.14 -10.10 17.57
N VAL A 201 -5.28 -10.40 18.18
CA VAL A 201 -6.52 -10.83 17.51
C VAL A 201 -7.35 -9.66 16.98
N ILE A 202 -7.09 -8.43 17.45
CA ILE A 202 -7.94 -7.27 17.19
C ILE A 202 -7.07 -6.11 16.69
N LYS A 203 -7.42 -5.57 15.53
CA LYS A 203 -6.81 -4.39 14.94
C LYS A 203 -7.84 -3.26 14.90
N GLU A 204 -7.56 -2.15 15.59
CA GLU A 204 -8.44 -0.99 15.62
C GLU A 204 -7.82 0.11 14.77
N GLU A 205 -8.38 0.45 13.61
CA GLU A 205 -7.81 1.42 12.68
C GLU A 205 -8.75 2.61 12.50
N TYR A 206 -8.23 3.84 12.55
CA TYR A 206 -8.98 5.00 12.09
C TYR A 206 -9.25 4.88 10.60
N TYR A 207 -10.49 5.11 10.19
CA TYR A 207 -10.88 5.03 8.78
C TYR A 207 -11.49 6.35 8.30
N ILE A 208 -11.19 6.69 7.05
CA ILE A 208 -11.95 7.67 6.28
C ILE A 208 -12.53 6.94 5.10
N ARG A 209 -13.86 6.94 4.99
CA ARG A 209 -14.54 6.47 3.80
C ARG A 209 -15.20 7.63 3.09
N LYS A 210 -15.07 7.63 1.75
CA LYS A 210 -15.78 8.57 0.89
C LYS A 210 -16.05 7.92 -0.46
N GLY A 211 -17.28 7.48 -0.70
CA GLY A 211 -17.68 6.87 -1.96
C GLY A 211 -16.91 5.56 -2.21
N GLU A 212 -16.09 5.54 -3.27
CA GLU A 212 -15.30 4.38 -3.71
C GLU A 212 -13.91 4.31 -3.06
N SER A 213 -13.60 5.20 -2.12
CA SER A 213 -12.31 5.23 -1.43
C SER A 213 -12.46 4.92 0.05
N LEU A 214 -11.63 4.01 0.55
CA LEU A 214 -11.48 3.66 1.95
C LEU A 214 -10.02 3.88 2.35
N ILE A 215 -9.77 4.79 3.28
CA ILE A 215 -8.44 5.12 3.77
C ILE A 215 -8.32 4.62 5.19
N LEU A 216 -7.32 3.78 5.47
CA LEU A 216 -6.94 3.37 6.83
C LEU A 216 -5.72 4.19 7.25
N LEU A 217 -5.77 4.85 8.41
CA LEU A 217 -4.80 5.89 8.77
C LEU A 217 -3.76 5.46 9.82
N LYS A 218 -4.17 4.77 10.88
CA LYS A 218 -3.28 4.25 11.93
C LYS A 218 -4.07 3.38 12.87
N GLU A 219 -3.38 2.46 13.55
CA GLU A 219 -3.93 1.78 14.72
C GLU A 219 -4.24 2.75 15.88
N ALA A 220 -5.42 2.63 16.46
CA ALA A 220 -5.84 3.33 17.66
C ALA A 220 -5.21 2.66 18.89
N GLY A 221 -4.49 3.44 19.72
CA GLY A 221 -4.03 3.01 21.04
C GLY A 221 -2.75 2.17 21.12
N THR A 222 -2.10 1.80 20.02
CA THR A 222 -0.80 1.10 20.04
C THR A 222 0.37 2.05 19.81
N GLY A 223 1.31 2.07 20.77
CA GLY A 223 2.63 2.67 20.59
C GLY A 223 3.41 1.85 19.58
N SER A 224 3.93 2.55 18.57
CA SER A 224 4.78 2.09 17.47
C SER A 224 5.30 0.65 17.58
N TYR A 225 4.94 -0.19 16.61
CA TYR A 225 5.94 -1.10 16.06
C TYR A 225 6.47 -0.42 14.81
N ASP A 226 7.73 0.05 14.89
CA ASP A 226 8.55 0.47 13.76
C ASP A 226 8.81 -0.74 12.85
N SER A 227 7.75 -1.28 12.26
CA SER A 227 7.84 -2.06 11.05
C SER A 227 8.15 -1.04 9.96
N PHE A 228 9.30 -1.20 9.31
CA PHE A 228 9.67 -0.45 8.11
C PHE A 228 8.55 -0.48 7.03
N PHE A 229 7.63 -1.44 7.14
CA PHE A 229 6.49 -1.71 6.25
C PHE A 229 5.15 -1.21 6.78
N GLY A 230 5.11 -0.53 7.93
CA GLY A 230 3.94 0.13 8.51
C GLY A 230 3.49 1.37 7.73
N GLN A 231 3.38 1.25 6.41
CA GLN A 231 2.97 2.32 5.51
C GLN A 231 1.48 2.62 5.70
N TYR A 232 1.23 3.51 6.65
CA TYR A 232 0.01 4.27 6.67
C TYR A 232 0.23 5.63 5.99
N PRO A 233 -0.79 6.22 5.36
CA PRO A 233 -2.13 5.66 5.20
C PRO A 233 -2.20 4.59 4.10
N ILE A 234 -3.06 3.59 4.28
CA ILE A 234 -3.37 2.60 3.25
C ILE A 234 -4.63 3.06 2.54
N VAL A 235 -4.56 3.24 1.22
CA VAL A 235 -5.69 3.70 0.41
C VAL A 235 -6.23 2.53 -0.40
N TYR A 236 -7.45 2.11 -0.06
CA TYR A 236 -8.22 1.13 -0.79
C TYR A 236 -9.22 1.80 -1.74
N THR A 237 -9.35 1.23 -2.93
CA THR A 237 -10.34 1.63 -3.93
C THR A 237 -11.32 0.48 -4.19
N LEU A 238 -12.62 0.78 -4.23
CA LEU A 238 -13.65 -0.20 -4.53
C LEU A 238 -13.55 -0.65 -6.00
N LYS A 239 -13.50 -1.96 -6.22
CA LYS A 239 -13.47 -2.57 -7.54
C LYS A 239 -14.89 -2.59 -8.12
N LYS A 240 -15.02 -2.10 -9.36
CA LYS A 240 -16.29 -2.05 -10.11
C LYS A 240 -16.54 -3.33 -10.89
#